data_AF-A0A6P8XDD5-F1
#
_entry.id   AF-A0A6P8XDD5-F1
#
_cell.length_a   1.000
_cell.length_b   1.000
_cell.length_c   1.000
_cell.angle_alpha   90.00
_cell.angle_beta   90.00
_cell.angle_gamma   90.00
#
_symmetry.space_group_name_H-M   'P 1'
#
loop_
_entity.id
_entity.type
_entity.pdbx_description
1 polymer ?
#
loop_
_entity_poly.entity_id
_entity_poly.type
_entity_poly.pdbx_seq_one_letter_code
_entity_poly.pdbx_strand_id
1 'polypeptide(L)'
;MTTTTTTTTTINGSNAVQQRRQLLRNVESLRGRVRQVLKCVINLHIEFLVLESNVAVLLDEVRSLNDDFAEVERLDRLIDTLRDYNGPTICHEWPYPLIFKGTVDKAQILNEELELELDLDLKLELEVAKQLQLSASETTSRRRPRTKLLRFTGTRKANGTGKS
;
A
#
# COMPACT_ATOMS: atom_id res chain seq x y z
N MET A 1 51.74 58.88 54.75
CA MET A 1 51.36 57.46 54.73
C MET A 1 50.54 57.22 53.47
N THR A 2 51.13 56.57 52.47
CA THR A 2 50.55 56.33 51.14
C THR A 2 49.77 55.02 51.14
N THR A 3 48.49 55.09 50.78
CA THR A 3 47.62 53.94 50.54
C THR A 3 47.84 53.41 49.12
N THR A 4 48.34 52.18 49.00
CA THR A 4 48.45 51.46 47.72
C THR A 4 47.22 50.59 47.49
N THR A 5 46.58 50.85 46.36
CA THR A 5 45.36 50.23 45.83
C THR A 5 45.63 48.81 45.32
N THR A 6 44.83 47.84 45.77
CA THR A 6 44.81 46.44 45.28
C THR A 6 43.66 46.28 44.27
N THR A 7 43.95 46.25 42.96
CA THR A 7 42.90 46.18 41.91
C THR A 7 43.14 45.17 40.79
N THR A 8 44.02 44.18 40.95
CA THR A 8 44.46 43.33 39.82
C THR A 8 43.88 41.91 39.76
N THR A 9 43.08 41.43 40.72
CA THR A 9 42.70 40.00 40.79
C THR A 9 41.29 39.67 40.27
N THR A 10 40.41 40.65 40.05
CA THR A 10 38.98 40.42 39.76
C THR A 10 38.67 40.06 38.30
N ILE A 11 39.57 40.37 37.36
CA ILE A 11 39.34 40.27 35.91
C ILE A 11 39.56 38.83 35.38
N ASN A 12 40.45 38.05 36.00
CA ASN A 12 40.72 36.67 35.56
C ASN A 12 39.61 35.70 36.02
N GLY A 13 38.95 35.97 37.15
CA GLY A 13 37.84 35.15 37.65
C GLY A 13 36.56 35.28 36.81
N SER A 14 36.28 36.46 36.25
CA SER A 14 35.06 36.70 35.45
C SER A 14 35.10 35.97 34.09
N ASN A 15 36.26 35.93 33.44
CA ASN A 15 36.47 35.24 32.17
C ASN A 15 36.29 33.72 32.30
N ALA A 16 36.87 33.11 33.35
CA ALA A 16 36.71 31.67 33.62
C ALA A 16 35.24 31.30 33.91
N VAL A 17 34.52 32.15 34.65
CA VAL A 17 33.08 31.94 34.93
C VAL A 17 32.22 32.09 33.68
N GLN A 18 32.51 33.05 32.80
CA GLN A 18 31.82 33.21 31.52
C GLN A 18 32.07 32.02 30.59
N GLN A 19 33.30 31.53 30.49
CA GLN A 19 33.64 30.35 29.70
C GLN A 19 32.90 29.10 30.17
N ARG A 20 32.83 28.88 31.49
CA ARG A 20 32.04 27.79 32.08
C ARG A 20 30.56 27.90 31.76
N ARG A 21 29.97 29.10 31.82
CA ARG A 21 28.57 29.33 31.44
C ARG A 21 28.32 29.02 29.95
N GLN A 22 29.25 29.39 29.08
CA GLN A 22 29.14 29.09 27.65
C GLN A 22 29.21 27.59 27.38
N LEU A 23 30.13 26.87 28.04
CA LEU A 23 30.21 25.41 27.93
C LEU A 23 28.91 24.72 28.37
N LEU A 24 28.32 25.15 29.49
CA LEU A 24 27.04 24.62 29.96
C LEU A 24 25.91 24.84 28.96
N ARG A 25 25.84 26.03 28.32
CA ARG A 25 24.88 26.31 27.25
C ARG A 25 25.09 25.41 26.03
N ASN A 26 26.35 25.17 25.65
CA ASN A 26 26.68 24.30 24.53
C ASN A 26 26.28 22.83 24.83
N VAL A 27 26.55 22.35 26.04
CA VAL A 27 26.13 21.01 26.50
C VAL A 27 24.62 20.88 26.48
N GLU A 28 23.90 21.90 26.94
CA GLU A 28 22.43 21.91 26.91
C GLU A 28 21.88 21.89 25.48
N SER A 29 22.46 22.67 24.57
CA SER A 29 22.11 22.65 23.15
C SER A 29 22.40 21.28 22.51
N LEU A 30 23.57 20.69 22.80
CA LEU A 30 23.93 19.35 22.34
C LEU A 30 22.93 18.31 22.87
N ARG A 31 22.56 18.39 24.14
CA ARG A 31 21.56 17.51 24.75
C ARG A 31 20.22 17.59 24.01
N GLY A 32 19.78 18.79 23.65
CA GLY A 32 18.57 18.98 22.84
C GLY A 32 18.65 18.30 21.49
N ARG A 33 19.77 18.48 20.76
CA ARG A 33 20.00 17.84 19.46
C ARG A 33 20.06 16.32 19.57
N VAL A 34 20.74 15.78 20.58
CA VAL A 34 20.81 14.33 20.82
C VAL A 34 19.42 13.76 21.06
N ARG A 35 18.57 14.41 21.86
CA ARG A 35 17.18 13.98 22.05
C ARG A 35 16.39 14.01 20.74
N GLN A 36 16.60 15.00 19.89
CA GLN A 36 15.95 15.09 18.58
C GLN A 36 16.39 13.96 17.66
N VAL A 37 17.69 13.66 17.61
CA VAL A 37 18.23 12.53 16.85
C VAL A 37 17.65 11.22 17.37
N LEU A 38 17.60 11.02 18.68
CA LEU A 38 17.02 9.82 19.28
C LEU A 38 15.54 9.65 18.89
N LYS A 39 14.76 10.73 18.92
CA LYS A 39 13.36 10.71 18.46
C LYS A 39 13.25 10.34 16.98
N CYS A 40 14.15 10.86 16.14
CA CYS A 40 14.21 10.52 14.72
C CYS A 40 14.54 9.03 14.51
N VAL A 41 15.53 8.50 15.23
CA VAL A 41 15.92 7.08 15.15
C VAL A 41 14.78 6.17 15.61
N ILE A 42 14.10 6.51 16.71
CA ILE A 42 12.94 5.74 17.19
C ILE A 42 11.85 5.72 16.12
N ASN A 43 11.50 6.88 15.55
CA ASN A 43 10.50 6.94 14.49
C ASN A 43 10.91 6.11 13.27
N LEU A 44 12.16 6.25 12.81
CA LEU A 44 12.66 5.45 11.69
C LEU A 44 12.62 3.95 11.98
N HIS A 45 12.90 3.53 13.21
CA HIS A 45 12.82 2.12 13.59
C HIS A 45 11.38 1.61 13.56
N ILE A 46 10.41 2.42 14.00
CA ILE A 46 8.98 2.08 13.89
C ILE A 46 8.59 1.92 12.42
N GLU A 47 8.97 2.86 11.56
CA GLU A 47 8.70 2.77 10.11
C GLU A 47 9.34 1.52 9.49
N PHE A 48 10.56 1.17 9.91
CA PHE A 48 11.24 -0.03 9.45
C PHE A 48 10.49 -1.31 9.84
N LEU A 49 10.02 -1.41 11.09
CA LEU A 49 9.24 -2.56 11.56
C LEU A 49 7.90 -2.69 10.82
N VAL A 50 7.23 -1.57 10.54
CA VAL A 50 6.01 -1.57 9.72
C VAL A 50 6.30 -2.07 8.32
N LEU A 51 7.40 -1.60 7.70
CA LEU A 51 7.80 -2.05 6.38
C LEU A 51 8.14 -3.55 6.36
N GLU A 52 8.87 -4.04 7.35
CA GLU A 52 9.20 -5.46 7.50
C GLU A 52 7.95 -6.32 7.59
N SER A 53 6.97 -5.89 8.41
CA SER A 53 5.66 -6.56 8.51
C SER A 53 4.93 -6.58 7.16
N ASN A 54 4.89 -5.45 6.44
CA ASN A 54 4.22 -5.38 5.15
C ASN A 54 4.88 -6.28 4.10
N VAL A 55 6.21 -6.37 4.11
CA VAL A 55 6.96 -7.28 3.21
C VAL A 55 6.67 -8.74 3.54
N ALA A 56 6.56 -9.10 4.83
CA ALA A 56 6.19 -10.45 5.22
C ALA A 56 4.80 -10.84 4.69
N VAL A 57 3.80 -9.96 4.84
CA VAL A 57 2.45 -10.17 4.30
C VAL A 57 2.47 -10.32 2.79
N LEU A 58 3.21 -9.45 2.08
CA LEU A 58 3.33 -9.54 0.62
C LEU A 58 3.97 -10.86 0.17
N LEU A 59 4.96 -11.38 0.91
CA LEU A 59 5.56 -12.67 0.60
C LEU A 59 4.57 -13.82 0.79
N ASP A 60 3.70 -13.75 1.81
CA ASP A 60 2.65 -14.74 2.01
C ASP A 60 1.60 -14.70 0.89
N GLU A 61 1.20 -13.52 0.44
CA GLU A 61 0.31 -13.34 -0.71
C GLU A 61 0.91 -13.92 -2.00
N VAL A 62 2.20 -13.65 -2.26
CA VAL A 62 2.89 -14.20 -3.44
C VAL A 62 3.01 -15.72 -3.37
N ARG A 63 3.21 -16.29 -2.18
CA ARG A 63 3.19 -17.76 -2.00
C ARG A 63 1.82 -18.34 -2.30
N SER A 64 0.76 -17.76 -1.75
CA SER A 64 -0.61 -18.18 -2.04
C SER A 64 -0.91 -18.14 -3.55
N LEU A 65 -0.55 -17.05 -4.22
CA LEU A 65 -0.72 -16.93 -5.67
C LEU A 65 0.07 -17.98 -6.45
N ASN A 66 1.27 -18.31 -5.98
CA ASN A 66 2.08 -19.35 -6.61
C ASN A 66 1.46 -20.74 -6.43
N ASP A 67 0.85 -21.02 -5.29
CA ASP A 67 0.13 -22.28 -5.06
C ASP A 67 -1.10 -22.38 -5.98
N ASP A 68 -1.85 -21.29 -6.15
CA ASP A 68 -2.97 -21.21 -7.11
C ASP A 68 -2.49 -21.45 -8.55
N PHE A 69 -1.35 -20.84 -8.92
CA PHE A 69 -0.75 -21.05 -10.24
C PHE A 69 -0.33 -22.51 -10.46
N ALA A 70 0.24 -23.16 -9.44
CA ALA A 70 0.61 -24.57 -9.51
C ALA A 70 -0.62 -25.48 -9.68
N GLU A 71 -1.76 -25.14 -9.07
CA GLU A 71 -3.02 -25.86 -9.26
C GLU A 71 -3.59 -25.66 -10.66
N VAL A 72 -3.54 -24.45 -11.22
CA VAL A 72 -3.92 -24.19 -12.62
C VAL A 72 -3.07 -25.04 -13.57
N GLU A 73 -1.75 -25.06 -13.37
CA GLU A 73 -0.85 -25.88 -14.20
C GLU A 73 -1.14 -27.38 -14.06
N ARG A 74 -1.53 -27.85 -12.86
CA ARG A 74 -1.98 -29.23 -12.64
C ARG A 74 -3.27 -29.53 -13.40
N LEU A 75 -4.23 -28.60 -13.41
CA LEU A 75 -5.49 -28.73 -14.14
C LEU A 75 -5.26 -28.73 -15.65
N ASP A 76 -4.37 -27.88 -16.17
CA ASP A 76 -4.01 -27.87 -17.60
C ASP A 76 -3.41 -29.21 -18.02
N ARG A 77 -2.47 -29.76 -17.24
CA ARG A 77 -1.92 -31.10 -17.49
C ARG A 77 -3.00 -32.20 -17.48
N LEU A 78 -3.98 -32.08 -16.59
CA LEU A 78 -5.11 -33.02 -16.54
C LEU A 78 -5.99 -32.89 -17.78
N ILE A 79 -6.28 -31.66 -18.22
CA ILE A 79 -7.05 -31.40 -19.44
C ILE A 79 -6.33 -31.98 -20.66
N ASP A 80 -5.03 -31.75 -20.80
CA ASP A 80 -4.23 -32.32 -21.89
C ASP A 80 -4.26 -33.86 -21.86
N THR A 81 -4.11 -34.46 -20.68
CA THR A 81 -4.20 -35.92 -20.51
C THR A 81 -5.58 -36.45 -20.92
N LEU A 82 -6.66 -35.75 -20.57
CA LEU A 82 -8.02 -36.14 -20.94
C LEU A 82 -8.30 -35.91 -22.42
N ARG A 83 -7.68 -34.91 -23.04
CA ARG A 83 -7.83 -34.61 -24.48
C ARG A 83 -7.21 -35.69 -25.36
N ASP A 84 -6.08 -36.25 -24.94
CA ASP A 84 -5.37 -37.32 -25.65
C ASP A 84 -5.78 -38.73 -25.18
N TYR A 85 -6.77 -38.83 -24.31
CA TYR A 85 -7.25 -40.10 -23.77
C TYR A 85 -7.99 -40.92 -24.84
N ASN A 86 -7.39 -42.04 -25.25
CA ASN A 86 -7.95 -43.01 -26.19
C ASN A 86 -8.46 -44.30 -25.52
N GLY A 87 -8.57 -44.31 -24.18
CA GLY A 87 -9.09 -45.45 -23.43
C GLY A 87 -10.62 -45.49 -23.40
N PRO A 88 -11.24 -46.54 -22.84
CA PRO A 88 -12.68 -46.58 -22.67
C PRO A 88 -13.11 -45.44 -21.75
N THR A 89 -13.91 -44.51 -22.26
CA THR A 89 -14.57 -43.49 -21.46
C THR A 89 -15.63 -44.20 -20.63
N ILE A 90 -15.38 -44.37 -19.32
CA ILE A 90 -16.45 -44.75 -18.40
C ILE A 90 -17.30 -43.49 -18.25
N CYS A 91 -18.31 -43.38 -19.11
CA CYS A 91 -19.42 -42.47 -18.89
C CYS A 91 -20.08 -42.94 -17.59
N HIS A 92 -19.69 -42.38 -16.45
CA HIS A 92 -20.59 -42.34 -15.33
C HIS A 92 -21.76 -41.49 -15.81
N GLU A 93 -22.84 -42.17 -16.19
CA GLU A 93 -24.16 -41.57 -16.24
C GLU A 93 -24.27 -40.75 -14.96
N TRP A 94 -24.36 -39.44 -15.10
CA TRP A 94 -24.61 -38.57 -13.97
C TRP A 94 -25.79 -39.18 -13.20
N PRO A 95 -25.73 -39.40 -11.87
CA PRO A 95 -26.67 -40.28 -11.17
C PRO A 95 -28.00 -39.57 -10.88
N TYR A 96 -28.51 -38.83 -11.87
CA TYR A 96 -29.86 -38.32 -11.92
C TYR A 96 -30.43 -38.70 -13.28
N PRO A 97 -31.19 -39.79 -13.38
CA PRO A 97 -32.01 -39.98 -14.56
C PRO A 97 -32.93 -38.76 -14.64
N LEU A 98 -32.75 -37.94 -15.67
CA LEU A 98 -33.74 -36.93 -16.05
C LEU A 98 -34.97 -37.69 -16.55
N ILE A 99 -35.77 -38.19 -15.60
CA ILE A 99 -37.07 -38.79 -15.88
C ILE A 99 -38.03 -37.63 -16.20
N PHE A 100 -37.90 -37.05 -17.39
CA PHE A 100 -38.97 -36.21 -17.95
C PHE A 100 -40.03 -37.11 -18.56
N LYS A 101 -40.81 -37.77 -17.69
CA LYS A 101 -42.05 -38.44 -18.10
C LYS A 101 -43.14 -37.36 -18.17
N GLY A 102 -43.21 -36.71 -19.34
CA GLY A 102 -44.32 -35.84 -19.74
C GLY A 102 -44.11 -34.36 -19.46
N THR A 103 -43.51 -33.64 -20.41
CA THR A 103 -43.81 -32.26 -20.87
C THR A 103 -42.55 -31.67 -21.50
N VAL A 104 -42.27 -32.07 -22.74
CA VAL A 104 -41.19 -31.46 -23.55
C VAL A 104 -41.46 -29.96 -23.78
N ASP A 105 -42.71 -29.52 -23.64
CA ASP A 105 -43.11 -28.11 -23.78
C ASP A 105 -42.70 -27.19 -22.62
N LYS A 106 -42.22 -27.70 -21.48
CA LYS A 106 -41.77 -26.85 -20.36
C LYS A 106 -40.27 -26.53 -20.37
N ALA A 107 -39.46 -27.28 -21.11
CA ALA A 107 -38.02 -27.01 -21.19
C ALA A 107 -37.70 -25.78 -22.06
N GLN A 108 -38.55 -25.47 -23.04
CA GLN A 108 -38.45 -24.21 -23.81
C GLN A 108 -38.68 -22.99 -22.92
N ILE A 109 -39.68 -23.08 -22.03
CA ILE A 109 -40.07 -21.99 -21.12
C ILE A 109 -38.98 -21.71 -20.09
N LEU A 110 -38.32 -22.75 -19.57
CA LEU A 110 -37.25 -22.59 -18.58
C LEU A 110 -35.97 -21.99 -19.20
N ASN A 111 -35.70 -22.28 -20.47
CA ASN A 111 -34.57 -21.67 -21.17
C ASN A 111 -34.83 -20.18 -21.48
N GLU A 112 -36.06 -19.83 -21.88
CA GLU A 112 -36.47 -18.41 -22.04
C GLU A 112 -36.51 -17.67 -20.69
N GLU A 113 -36.95 -18.32 -19.61
CA GLU A 113 -36.99 -17.72 -18.27
C GLU A 113 -35.58 -17.50 -17.70
N LEU A 114 -34.65 -18.43 -17.95
CA LEU A 114 -33.24 -18.28 -17.56
C LEU A 114 -32.51 -17.21 -18.40
N GLU A 115 -32.80 -17.10 -19.70
CA GLU A 115 -32.27 -16.01 -20.55
C GLU A 115 -32.82 -14.64 -20.11
N LEU A 116 -34.10 -14.57 -19.72
CA LEU A 116 -34.70 -13.33 -19.18
C LEU A 116 -34.18 -12.97 -17.79
N GLU A 117 -33.85 -13.93 -16.94
CA GLU A 117 -33.27 -13.71 -15.61
C GLU A 117 -31.81 -13.22 -15.71
N LEU A 118 -31.01 -13.79 -16.63
CA LEU A 118 -29.67 -13.30 -16.96
C LEU A 118 -29.68 -11.88 -17.54
N ASP A 119 -30.66 -11.57 -18.41
CA ASP A 119 -30.84 -10.22 -18.95
C ASP A 119 -31.31 -9.22 -17.87
N LEU A 120 -32.10 -9.66 -16.89
CA LEU A 120 -32.53 -8.81 -15.77
C LEU A 120 -31.34 -8.47 -14.86
N ASP A 121 -30.53 -9.47 -14.51
CA ASP A 121 -29.37 -9.31 -13.63
C ASP A 121 -28.28 -8.44 -14.28
N LEU A 122 -28.00 -8.65 -15.56
CA LEU A 122 -27.08 -7.78 -16.33
C LEU A 122 -27.58 -6.33 -16.40
N LYS A 123 -28.90 -6.13 -16.51
CA LYS A 123 -29.51 -4.79 -16.57
C LYS A 123 -29.53 -4.13 -15.19
N LEU A 124 -29.66 -4.91 -14.12
CA LEU A 124 -29.60 -4.46 -12.73
C LEU A 124 -28.17 -4.07 -12.34
N GLU A 125 -27.16 -4.85 -12.75
CA GLU A 125 -25.75 -4.48 -12.60
C GLU A 125 -25.38 -3.21 -13.38
N LEU A 126 -25.92 -3.03 -14.59
CA LEU A 126 -25.68 -1.85 -15.40
C LEU A 126 -26.37 -0.60 -14.83
N GLU A 127 -27.56 -0.75 -14.23
CA GLU A 127 -28.26 0.34 -13.54
C GLU A 127 -27.59 0.71 -12.20
N VAL A 128 -27.10 -0.28 -11.44
CA VAL A 128 -26.28 -0.06 -10.24
C VAL A 128 -24.98 0.65 -10.59
N ALA A 129 -24.33 0.27 -11.70
CA ALA A 129 -23.13 0.96 -12.21
C ALA A 129 -23.44 2.41 -12.64
N LYS A 130 -24.60 2.67 -13.24
CA LYS A 130 -25.06 4.04 -13.57
C LYS A 130 -25.38 4.86 -12.31
N GLN A 131 -26.03 4.27 -11.31
CA GLN A 131 -26.36 4.92 -10.04
C GLN A 131 -25.09 5.27 -9.24
N LEU A 132 -24.05 4.44 -9.31
CA LEU A 132 -22.73 4.72 -8.73
C LEU A 132 -21.99 5.86 -9.46
N GLN A 133 -22.16 6.01 -10.78
CA GLN A 133 -21.62 7.16 -11.51
C GLN A 133 -22.41 8.46 -11.27
N LEU A 134 -23.73 8.37 -11.07
CA LEU A 134 -24.60 9.52 -10.74
C LEU A 134 -24.36 10.02 -9.29
N SER A 135 -24.16 9.13 -8.33
CA SER A 135 -23.84 9.49 -6.92
C SER A 135 -22.41 10.03 -6.73
N ALA A 136 -21.47 9.64 -7.60
CA ALA A 136 -20.14 10.26 -7.69
C ALA A 136 -20.20 11.70 -8.27
N SER A 137 -21.28 12.06 -8.97
CA SER A 137 -21.46 13.38 -9.60
C SER A 137 -22.22 14.38 -8.72
N GLU A 138 -23.05 13.91 -7.79
CA GLU A 138 -23.83 14.79 -6.88
C GLU A 138 -23.14 15.11 -5.55
N THR A 139 -22.05 14.42 -5.22
CA THR A 139 -21.28 14.67 -3.98
C THR A 139 -19.98 15.44 -4.21
N THR A 140 -19.92 16.31 -5.22
CA THR A 140 -18.89 17.38 -5.30
C THR A 140 -19.46 18.76 -4.98
N SER A 141 -20.07 18.92 -3.80
CA SER A 141 -20.27 20.25 -3.23
C SER A 141 -20.27 20.23 -1.70
N ARG A 142 -19.11 19.95 -1.11
CA ARG A 142 -18.77 20.59 0.17
C ARG A 142 -17.25 20.61 0.40
N ARG A 143 -16.72 21.80 0.18
CA ARG A 143 -15.40 22.33 0.58
C ARG A 143 -14.66 21.52 1.65
N ARG A 144 -13.46 21.04 1.31
CA ARG A 144 -12.35 20.81 2.26
C ARG A 144 -11.03 21.37 1.69
N PRO A 145 -10.10 21.78 2.58
CA PRO A 145 -9.17 22.86 2.31
C PRO A 145 -7.91 22.42 1.56
N ARG A 146 -7.32 23.37 0.83
CA ARG A 146 -6.09 23.26 0.05
C ARG A 146 -4.94 22.73 0.90
N THR A 147 -4.43 21.55 0.57
CA THR A 147 -3.05 21.16 0.88
C THR A 147 -2.29 20.95 -0.43
N LYS A 148 -1.16 21.64 -0.52
CA LYS A 148 -0.32 21.76 -1.71
C LYS A 148 0.38 20.42 -1.97
N LEU A 149 -0.04 19.68 -2.99
CA LEU A 149 0.80 18.63 -3.57
C LEU A 149 1.94 19.32 -4.33
N LEU A 150 3.16 19.24 -3.79
CA LEU A 150 4.37 19.51 -4.55
C LEU A 150 4.50 18.45 -5.65
N ARG A 151 4.34 18.86 -6.91
CA ARG A 151 4.84 18.09 -8.05
C ARG A 151 6.35 18.31 -8.12
N PHE A 152 7.12 17.25 -7.94
CA PHE A 152 8.52 17.23 -8.34
C PHE A 152 8.60 17.17 -9.87
N THR A 153 8.82 18.30 -10.53
CA THR A 153 9.35 18.33 -11.89
C THR A 153 10.88 18.29 -11.78
N GLY A 154 11.46 17.13 -12.10
CA GLY A 154 12.90 16.99 -12.21
C GLY A 154 13.42 17.73 -13.44
N THR A 155 14.07 18.88 -13.24
CA THR A 155 14.91 19.50 -14.28
C THR A 155 16.32 18.92 -14.18
N ARG A 156 16.71 18.17 -15.22
CA ARG A 156 18.06 17.65 -15.38
C ARG A 156 18.98 18.83 -15.75
N LYS A 157 19.73 19.36 -14.79
CA LYS A 157 20.77 20.37 -15.02
C LYS A 157 22.06 19.66 -15.44
N ALA A 158 22.39 19.72 -16.72
CA ALA A 158 23.70 19.33 -17.23
C ALA A 158 24.65 20.53 -17.16
N ASN A 159 25.64 20.45 -16.28
CA ASN A 159 26.89 21.20 -16.30
C ASN A 159 27.98 20.13 -16.03
N GLY A 160 29.08 19.98 -16.73
CA GLY A 160 29.73 20.74 -17.80
C GLY A 160 31.23 20.44 -17.71
N THR A 161 31.92 20.29 -18.84
CA THR A 161 33.38 20.35 -18.95
C THR A 161 33.66 20.79 -20.39
N GLY A 162 34.33 21.90 -20.70
CA GLY A 162 35.52 22.42 -20.05
C GLY A 162 36.72 22.13 -20.96
N LYS A 163 37.06 23.12 -21.78
CA LYS A 163 38.15 23.20 -22.78
C LYS A 163 39.47 22.53 -22.36
N SER A 164 40.14 21.92 -23.35
CA SER A 164 41.50 22.29 -23.77
C SER A 164 41.56 22.27 -25.29
#